data_AF-A0A7J9QR30-F1
#
_entry.id   AF-A0A7J9QR30-F1
#
_cell.length_a   1.000
_cell.length_b   1.000
_cell.length_c   1.000
_cell.angle_alpha   90.00
_cell.angle_beta   90.00
_cell.angle_gamma   90.00
#
_symmetry.space_group_name_H-M   'P 1'
#
loop_
_entity.id
_entity.type
_entity.pdbx_description
1 polymer ?
#
loop_
_entity_poly.entity_id
_entity_poly.type
_entity_poly.pdbx_seq_one_letter_code
_entity_poly.pdbx_strand_id
1 'polypeptide(L)'
;MVKNGKRDSNDFFDPDELVLTKSEILEFCDRVLKKWNKNPSKNAKNILAMNAVKTSVLWTDDESLKAIWSEIIAWTFELLYANAMARDEEWANLLKKLKNKK
;
A
#
# COMPACT_ATOMS: atom_id res chain seq x y z
N MET A 1 19.30 -33.82 14.11
CA MET A 1 18.00 -33.82 13.40
C MET A 1 17.78 -32.41 12.85
N VAL A 2 17.96 -32.22 11.54
CA VAL A 2 17.83 -30.91 10.88
C VAL A 2 16.35 -30.70 10.54
N LYS A 3 15.77 -29.60 11.02
CA LYS A 3 14.38 -29.22 10.74
C LYS A 3 14.25 -28.81 9.28
N ASN A 4 13.60 -29.65 8.47
CA ASN A 4 13.13 -29.30 7.14
C ASN A 4 11.91 -28.36 7.28
N GLY A 5 12.15 -27.05 7.25
CA GLY A 5 11.11 -26.05 7.01
C GLY A 5 10.98 -25.80 5.51
N LYS A 6 9.91 -26.31 4.88
CA LYS A 6 9.44 -25.76 3.61
C LYS A 6 9.10 -24.29 3.86
N ARG A 7 9.87 -23.38 3.27
CA ARG A 7 9.49 -21.96 3.18
C ARG A 7 8.50 -21.86 2.02
N ASP A 8 7.22 -21.78 2.38
CA ASP A 8 6.14 -21.56 1.44
C ASP A 8 6.37 -20.23 0.72
N SER A 9 6.18 -20.23 -0.60
CA SER A 9 6.47 -19.10 -1.48
C SER A 9 5.43 -17.96 -1.42
N ASN A 10 4.73 -17.82 -0.29
CA ASN A 10 3.84 -16.68 -0.01
C ASN A 10 4.57 -15.51 0.68
N ASP A 11 5.86 -15.64 0.98
CA ASP A 11 6.73 -14.62 1.60
C ASP A 11 6.95 -13.33 0.77
N PHE A 12 6.25 -13.12 -0.36
CA PHE A 12 6.51 -11.93 -1.18
C PHE A 12 5.88 -10.64 -0.64
N PHE A 13 5.06 -10.74 0.41
CA PHE A 13 4.53 -9.62 1.16
C PHE A 13 3.92 -10.18 2.44
N ASP A 14 4.63 -10.13 3.56
CA ASP A 14 3.99 -10.41 4.84
C ASP A 14 3.21 -9.14 5.25
N PRO A 15 1.86 -9.13 5.20
CA PRO A 15 1.07 -7.99 5.65
C PRO A 15 1.29 -7.66 7.13
N ASP A 16 1.86 -8.58 7.91
CA ASP A 16 2.29 -8.31 9.28
C ASP A 16 3.63 -7.55 9.37
N GLU A 17 4.47 -7.59 8.34
CA GLU A 17 5.68 -6.76 8.22
C GLU A 17 5.38 -5.31 7.81
N LEU A 18 4.17 -5.01 7.33
CA LEU A 18 3.72 -3.61 7.26
C LEU A 18 3.48 -3.08 8.66
N VAL A 19 4.52 -2.45 9.19
CA VAL A 19 4.44 -1.58 10.36
C VAL A 19 3.81 -0.25 9.93
N LEU A 20 2.62 -0.29 9.31
CA LEU A 20 1.87 0.91 8.97
C LEU A 20 1.06 1.34 10.20
N THR A 21 1.53 2.39 10.87
CA THR A 21 0.87 2.91 12.07
C THR A 21 -0.27 3.84 11.69
N LYS A 22 -1.29 3.91 12.55
CA LYS A 22 -2.39 4.87 12.43
C LYS A 22 -1.90 6.31 12.26
N SER A 23 -0.84 6.69 12.97
CA SER A 23 -0.18 7.98 12.84
C SER A 23 0.33 8.25 11.42
N GLU A 24 0.99 7.29 10.78
CA GLU A 24 1.54 7.48 9.43
C GLU A 24 0.45 7.65 8.38
N ILE A 25 -0.69 6.95 8.54
CA ILE A 25 -1.86 7.12 7.68
C ILE A 25 -2.46 8.52 7.86
N LEU A 26 -2.60 8.99 9.11
CA LEU A 26 -3.10 10.33 9.40
C LEU A 26 -2.16 11.42 8.85
N GLU A 27 -0.85 11.24 8.97
CA GLU A 27 0.15 12.13 8.38
C GLU A 27 0.06 12.15 6.85
N PHE A 28 -0.17 11.00 6.22
CA PHE A 28 -0.42 10.93 4.79
C PHE A 28 -1.65 11.77 4.40
N CYS A 29 -2.78 11.61 5.11
CA CYS A 29 -3.97 12.41 4.89
C CYS A 29 -3.66 13.91 5.04
N ASP A 30 -2.91 14.30 6.07
CA ASP A 30 -2.52 15.70 6.31
C ASP A 30 -1.62 16.28 5.23
N ARG A 31 -0.66 15.50 4.71
CA ARG A 31 0.16 15.91 3.57
C ARG A 31 -0.69 16.16 2.32
N VAL A 32 -1.67 15.30 2.05
CA VAL A 32 -2.58 15.46 0.89
C VAL A 32 -3.47 16.69 1.06
N LEU A 33 -4.07 16.87 2.24
CA LEU A 33 -4.88 18.05 2.55
C LEU A 33 -4.05 19.33 2.43
N LYS A 34 -2.82 19.36 2.97
CA LYS A 34 -1.91 20.51 2.84
C LYS A 34 -1.60 20.84 1.38
N LYS A 35 -1.40 19.82 0.53
CA LYS A 35 -1.19 20.00 -0.90
C LYS A 35 -2.41 20.61 -1.59
N TRP A 36 -3.60 20.08 -1.35
CA TRP A 36 -4.82 20.51 -2.03
C TRP A 36 -5.37 21.85 -1.54
N ASN A 37 -5.18 22.17 -0.26
CA ASN A 37 -5.55 23.47 0.32
C ASN A 37 -4.73 24.64 -0.25
N LYS A 38 -3.65 24.40 -1.01
CA LYS A 38 -2.99 25.47 -1.79
C LYS A 38 -3.90 26.05 -2.89
N ASN A 39 -4.88 25.28 -3.37
CA ASN A 39 -5.85 25.68 -4.39
C ASN A 39 -7.24 25.10 -4.04
N PRO A 40 -7.91 25.62 -2.99
CA PRO A 40 -9.07 24.96 -2.40
C PRO A 40 -10.30 24.96 -3.33
N SER A 41 -10.49 26.00 -4.14
CA SER A 41 -11.61 26.08 -5.10
C SER A 41 -11.56 24.96 -6.15
N LYS A 42 -10.36 24.64 -6.66
CA LYS A 42 -10.16 23.54 -7.63
C LYS A 42 -10.27 22.15 -7.00
N ASN A 43 -9.99 22.04 -5.70
CA ASN A 43 -9.91 20.76 -4.99
C ASN A 43 -11.04 20.54 -3.99
N ALA A 44 -12.10 21.36 -3.98
CA ALA A 44 -13.10 21.37 -2.91
C ALA A 44 -13.69 19.97 -2.62
N LYS A 45 -14.09 19.24 -3.67
CA LYS A 45 -14.62 17.86 -3.54
C LYS A 45 -13.56 16.87 -3.02
N ASN A 46 -12.32 17.01 -3.48
CA ASN A 46 -11.22 16.14 -3.07
C ASN A 46 -10.84 16.39 -1.61
N ILE A 47 -10.82 17.65 -1.17
CA ILE A 47 -10.59 18.03 0.23
C ILE A 47 -11.67 17.46 1.12
N LEU A 48 -12.95 17.58 0.73
CA LEU A 48 -14.06 16.98 1.47
C LEU A 48 -13.88 15.46 1.61
N ALA A 49 -13.61 14.78 0.49
CA ALA A 49 -13.41 13.33 0.49
C ALA A 49 -12.21 12.90 1.35
N MET A 50 -11.08 13.62 1.27
CA MET A 50 -9.90 13.29 2.09
C MET A 50 -10.11 13.57 3.57
N ASN A 51 -10.88 14.60 3.94
CA ASN A 51 -11.29 14.79 5.33
C ASN A 51 -12.15 13.61 5.82
N ALA A 52 -13.02 13.06 4.98
CA ALA A 52 -13.80 11.86 5.31
C ALA A 52 -12.89 10.64 5.51
N VAL A 53 -11.91 10.42 4.63
CA VAL A 53 -10.89 9.35 4.78
C VAL A 53 -10.07 9.54 6.07
N LYS A 54 -9.59 10.77 6.34
CA LYS A 54 -8.85 11.07 7.58
C LYS A 54 -9.70 10.75 8.81
N THR A 55 -10.98 11.12 8.76
CA THR A 55 -11.93 10.87 9.84
C THR A 55 -12.16 9.37 10.01
N SER A 56 -12.39 8.61 8.93
CA SER A 56 -12.57 7.17 9.04
C SER A 56 -11.34 6.49 9.65
N VAL A 57 -10.13 6.91 9.27
CA VAL A 57 -8.89 6.42 9.87
C VAL A 57 -8.85 6.73 11.36
N LEU A 58 -9.16 7.96 11.77
CA LEU A 58 -9.14 8.37 13.18
C LEU A 58 -10.09 7.52 14.04
N TRP A 59 -11.28 7.22 13.55
CA TRP A 59 -12.33 6.50 14.28
C TRP A 59 -12.22 4.96 14.23
N THR A 60 -11.45 4.41 13.29
CA THR A 60 -11.26 2.95 13.18
C THR A 60 -10.24 2.47 14.22
N ASP A 61 -10.47 1.32 14.85
CA ASP A 61 -9.49 0.68 15.74
C ASP A 61 -8.26 0.18 14.96
N ASP A 62 -7.14 0.02 15.66
CA ASP A 62 -5.85 -0.26 15.03
C ASP A 62 -5.80 -1.62 14.32
N GLU A 63 -6.51 -2.64 14.83
CA GLU A 63 -6.56 -3.97 14.24
C GLU A 63 -7.33 -3.96 12.92
N SER A 64 -8.54 -3.40 12.92
CA SER A 64 -9.35 -3.22 11.72
C SER A 64 -8.64 -2.33 10.70
N LEU A 65 -7.98 -1.26 11.15
CA LEU A 65 -7.23 -0.36 10.28
C LEU A 65 -6.06 -1.09 9.61
N LYS A 66 -5.29 -1.87 10.36
CA LYS A 66 -4.18 -2.68 9.82
C LYS A 66 -4.70 -3.63 8.75
N ALA A 67 -5.76 -4.39 9.04
CA ALA A 67 -6.34 -5.34 8.09
C ALA A 67 -6.78 -4.66 6.78
N ILE A 68 -7.54 -3.57 6.87
CA ILE A 68 -8.04 -2.84 5.68
C ILE A 68 -6.89 -2.29 4.85
N TRP A 69 -5.89 -1.67 5.49
CA TRP A 69 -4.78 -1.06 4.76
C TRP A 69 -3.82 -2.09 4.15
N SER A 70 -3.63 -3.24 4.80
CA SER A 70 -2.87 -4.35 4.22
C SER A 70 -3.50 -4.84 2.91
N GLU A 71 -4.83 -5.00 2.85
CA GLU A 71 -5.56 -5.36 1.62
C GLU A 71 -5.39 -4.30 0.52
N ILE A 72 -5.54 -3.02 0.85
CA ILE A 72 -5.37 -1.90 -0.11
C ILE A 72 -3.96 -1.91 -0.70
N ILE A 73 -2.95 -2.12 0.12
CA ILE A 73 -1.56 -2.05 -0.31
C ILE A 73 -1.19 -3.29 -1.13
N ALA A 74 -1.59 -4.48 -0.70
CA ALA A 74 -1.39 -5.71 -1.47
C ALA A 74 -1.98 -5.59 -2.88
N TRP A 75 -3.24 -5.15 -2.98
CA TRP A 75 -3.88 -4.91 -4.27
C TRP A 75 -3.17 -3.84 -5.11
N THR A 76 -2.69 -2.75 -4.49
CA THR A 76 -1.94 -1.70 -5.19
C THR A 76 -0.64 -2.24 -5.77
N PHE A 77 0.09 -3.09 -5.03
CA PHE A 77 1.31 -3.73 -5.53
C PHE A 77 1.02 -4.65 -6.71
N GLU A 78 -0.01 -5.50 -6.63
CA GLU A 78 -0.43 -6.36 -7.73
C GLU A 78 -0.75 -5.55 -8.98
N LEU A 79 -1.49 -4.44 -8.83
CA LEU A 79 -1.84 -3.55 -9.92
C LEU A 79 -0.61 -2.90 -10.55
N LEU A 80 0.35 -2.43 -9.74
CA LEU A 80 1.61 -1.85 -10.23
C LEU A 80 2.46 -2.90 -10.96
N TYR A 81 2.52 -4.12 -10.42
CA TYR A 81 3.22 -5.24 -11.05
C TYR A 81 2.62 -5.59 -12.40
N ALA A 82 1.29 -5.77 -12.47
CA ALA A 82 0.59 -6.07 -13.71
C ALA A 82 0.77 -4.96 -14.76
N ASN A 83 0.70 -3.69 -14.34
CA ASN A 83 0.92 -2.54 -15.22
C ASN A 83 2.36 -2.46 -15.75
N ALA A 84 3.36 -2.79 -14.92
CA ALA A 84 4.76 -2.81 -15.35
C ALA A 84 5.02 -3.94 -16.37
N MET A 85 4.50 -5.14 -16.11
CA MET A 85 4.59 -6.29 -17.02
C MET A 85 3.89 -6.04 -18.36
N ALA A 86 2.81 -5.25 -18.38
CA ALA A 86 2.09 -4.90 -19.60
C ALA A 86 2.79 -3.82 -20.45
N ARG A 87 3.79 -3.11 -19.90
CA ARG A 87 4.41 -1.94 -20.55
C ARG A 87 5.86 -2.13 -20.99
N ASP A 88 6.59 -3.16 -20.56
CA ASP A 88 8.02 -3.26 -20.89
C ASP A 88 8.61 -4.69 -20.85
N GLU A 89 9.19 -5.14 -21.96
CA GLU A 89 9.94 -6.43 -22.05
C GLU A 89 11.17 -6.43 -21.13
N GLU A 90 11.76 -5.26 -20.85
CA GLU A 90 12.97 -5.13 -20.04
C GLU A 90 12.69 -5.31 -18.53
N TRP A 91 11.58 -4.74 -18.04
CA TRP A 91 11.12 -4.94 -16.66
C TRP A 91 10.61 -6.36 -16.42
N ALA A 92 9.95 -6.97 -17.42
CA ALA A 92 9.59 -8.38 -17.37
C ALA A 92 10.82 -9.30 -17.23
N ASN A 93 11.95 -8.94 -17.86
CA ASN A 93 13.21 -9.67 -17.75
C ASN A 93 13.91 -9.45 -16.40
N LEU A 94 13.84 -8.24 -15.81
CA LEU A 94 14.37 -7.98 -14.46
C LEU A 94 13.58 -8.73 -13.38
N LEU A 95 12.25 -8.74 -13.47
CA LEU A 95 11.36 -9.47 -12.56
C LEU A 95 11.49 -11.00 -12.71
N LYS A 96 11.68 -11.51 -13.94
CA LYS A 96 12.03 -12.93 -14.17
C LYS A 96 13.37 -13.31 -13.51
N LYS A 97 14.39 -12.45 -13.56
CA LYS A 97 15.68 -12.69 -12.91
C LYS A 97 15.57 -12.69 -11.38
N LEU A 98 14.72 -11.85 -10.81
CA LEU A 98 14.44 -11.84 -9.37
C LEU A 98 13.64 -13.08 -8.93
N LYS A 99 12.70 -13.55 -9.76
CA LYS A 99 11.94 -14.80 -9.52
C LYS A 99 12.79 -16.06 -9.63
N ASN A 100 13.79 -16.06 -10.52
CA ASN A 100 14.63 -17.23 -10.79
C ASN A 100 15.92 -17.28 -9.95
N LYS A 101 16.24 -16.23 -9.19
CA LYS A 101 17.25 -16.32 -8.11
C LYS A 101 16.57 -16.87 -6.85
N LYS A 102 16.37 -18.18 -6.85
CA LYS A 102 16.05 -18.99 -5.67
C LYS A 102 17.18 -19.99 -5.46
#